data_AF-A0A3C0FX85-F1
#
_entry.id   AF-A0A3C0FX85-F1
#
_cell.length_a   1.000
_cell.length_b   1.000
_cell.length_c   1.000
_cell.angle_alpha   90.00
_cell.angle_beta   90.00
_cell.angle_gamma   90.00
#
_symmetry.space_group_name_H-M   'P 1'
#
loop_
_entity.id
_entity.type
_entity.pdbx_description
1 polymer ?
#
loop_
_entity_poly.entity_id
_entity_poly.type
_entity_poly.pdbx_seq_one_letter_code
_entity_poly.pdbx_strand_id
1 'polypeptide(L)'
;MASAQDTGSEEKPNILVIWGDDIGWQNLSSYGLGTMGYTTPNIDRIANEGIRFTDHYAQPSCTAGRAAFITGQYPIRSGMTTVGQPGATLGLQKESPTLAELLKEEGYRTGQFGKNHLGDRNEHLPT
;
A
#
# COMPACT_ATOMS: atom_id res chain seq x y z
N MET A 1 1.13 37.37 -22.79
CA MET A 1 1.78 36.28 -23.54
C MET A 1 1.95 35.11 -22.58
N ALA A 2 1.13 34.07 -22.71
CA ALA A 2 1.29 32.86 -21.94
C ALA A 2 2.41 32.05 -22.60
N SER A 3 3.54 31.89 -21.91
CA SER A 3 4.60 30.99 -22.34
C SER A 3 4.15 29.57 -22.07
N ALA A 4 3.76 28.86 -23.12
CA ALA A 4 3.78 27.41 -23.12
C ALA A 4 5.25 26.97 -23.12
N GLN A 5 5.64 26.15 -22.14
CA GLN A 5 6.76 25.23 -22.23
C GLN A 5 6.82 24.36 -20.98
N ASP A 6 6.37 23.11 -21.11
CA ASP A 6 7.23 21.99 -20.77
C ASP A 6 6.91 20.85 -21.73
N THR A 7 7.85 20.57 -22.64
CA THR A 7 7.91 19.34 -23.43
C THR A 7 9.16 18.60 -23.01
N GLY A 8 9.34 18.35 -21.71
CA GLY A 8 10.17 17.27 -21.24
C GLY A 8 9.50 15.95 -21.64
N SER A 9 10.29 14.98 -22.11
CA SER A 9 9.84 13.58 -22.12
C SER A 9 9.16 13.30 -20.78
N GLU A 10 7.89 12.89 -20.76
CA GLU A 10 7.21 12.55 -19.51
C GLU A 10 7.96 11.39 -18.84
N GLU A 11 8.93 11.74 -17.98
CA GLU A 11 9.66 10.78 -17.19
C GLU A 11 8.65 10.14 -16.24
N LYS A 12 8.59 8.80 -16.25
CA LYS A 12 7.70 8.03 -15.39
C LYS A 12 7.95 8.42 -13.92
N PRO A 13 6.92 8.81 -13.14
CA PRO A 13 7.11 9.31 -11.78
C PRO A 13 7.53 8.18 -10.83
N ASN A 14 8.36 8.45 -9.84
CA ASN A 14 8.64 7.47 -8.78
C ASN A 14 7.39 7.26 -7.89
N ILE A 15 6.99 6.01 -7.69
CA ILE A 15 5.83 5.65 -6.87
C ILE A 15 6.33 5.11 -5.52
N LEU A 16 6.00 5.79 -4.43
CA LEU A 16 6.29 5.37 -3.05
C LEU A 16 4.99 5.16 -2.28
N VAL A 17 4.84 3.97 -1.70
CA VAL A 17 3.71 3.62 -0.84
C VAL A 17 4.23 3.42 0.59
N ILE A 18 3.71 4.23 1.52
CA ILE A 18 3.98 4.08 2.95
C ILE A 18 2.77 3.41 3.59
N TRP A 19 2.97 2.24 4.20
CA TRP A 19 1.89 1.42 4.73
C TRP A 19 2.00 1.25 6.25
N GLY A 20 1.10 1.90 7.00
CA GLY A 20 0.96 1.70 8.44
C GLY A 20 0.30 0.36 8.79
N ASP A 21 0.77 -0.30 9.84
CA ASP A 21 0.17 -1.55 10.37
C ASP A 21 -0.58 -1.21 11.65
N ASP A 22 -1.87 -1.53 11.71
CA ASP A 22 -2.78 -1.24 12.82
C ASP A 22 -2.85 0.24 13.25
N ILE A 23 -2.78 1.16 12.28
CA ILE A 23 -2.95 2.61 12.50
C ILE A 23 -4.42 2.99 12.36
N GLY A 24 -5.04 3.39 13.46
CA GLY A 24 -6.38 3.95 13.50
C GLY A 24 -6.42 5.41 13.06
N TRP A 25 -7.61 5.85 12.62
CA TRP A 25 -7.84 7.21 12.11
C TRP A 25 -7.36 8.31 13.05
N GLN A 26 -7.62 8.16 14.36
CA GLN A 26 -7.26 9.15 15.37
C GLN A 26 -5.78 9.12 15.79
N ASN A 27 -4.99 8.16 15.29
CA ASN A 27 -3.58 8.07 15.65
C ASN A 27 -2.71 9.10 14.92
N LEU A 28 -3.10 9.55 13.74
CA LEU A 28 -2.37 10.60 13.03
C LEU A 28 -2.87 11.98 13.48
N SER A 29 -1.99 12.90 13.86
CA SER A 29 -2.42 14.24 14.32
C SER A 29 -3.04 15.07 13.22
N SER A 30 -2.74 14.76 11.94
CA SER A 30 -3.48 15.28 10.79
C SER A 30 -4.98 14.96 10.82
N TYR A 31 -5.44 13.98 11.59
CA TYR A 31 -6.86 13.63 11.72
C TYR A 31 -7.36 13.80 13.16
N GLY A 32 -6.60 13.33 14.14
CA GLY A 32 -6.96 13.36 15.57
C GLY A 32 -6.59 14.65 16.30
N LEU A 33 -5.96 15.63 15.63
CA LEU A 33 -5.54 16.92 16.21
C LEU A 33 -4.72 16.78 17.51
N GLY A 34 -3.91 15.72 17.60
CA GLY A 34 -3.07 15.44 18.77
C GLY A 34 -3.82 14.93 20.01
N THR A 35 -5.08 14.49 19.86
CA THR A 35 -5.91 14.00 20.99
C THR A 35 -5.28 12.82 21.73
N MET A 36 -4.45 12.02 21.05
CA MET A 36 -3.71 10.91 21.66
C MET A 36 -2.48 11.35 22.48
N GLY A 37 -2.21 12.65 22.60
CA GLY A 37 -1.10 13.22 23.37
C GLY A 37 0.24 13.31 22.62
N TYR A 38 0.26 12.98 21.33
CA TYR A 38 1.44 13.08 20.46
C TYR A 38 1.10 13.71 19.11
N THR A 39 2.14 14.08 18.36
CA THR A 39 2.02 14.60 16.99
C THR A 39 2.86 13.78 16.02
N THR A 40 2.48 13.81 14.74
CA THR A 40 3.12 13.10 13.63
C THR A 40 3.63 14.09 12.57
N PRO A 41 4.57 15.01 12.92
CA PRO A 41 4.87 16.19 12.12
C PRO A 41 5.28 15.89 10.67
N ASN A 42 5.99 14.79 10.42
CA ASN A 42 6.38 14.39 9.06
C ASN A 42 5.20 13.87 8.23
N ILE A 43 4.23 13.18 8.84
CA ILE A 43 3.02 12.70 8.16
C ILE A 43 2.04 13.86 7.97
N ASP A 44 1.93 14.74 8.97
CA ASP A 44 1.12 15.95 8.90
C ASP A 44 1.58 16.85 7.75
N ARG A 45 2.90 16.93 7.51
CA ARG A 45 3.46 17.64 6.36
C ARG A 45 2.97 17.06 5.02
N ILE A 46 2.95 15.73 4.86
CA ILE A 46 2.41 15.08 3.65
C ILE A 46 0.93 15.43 3.45
N ALA A 47 0.15 15.46 4.52
CA ALA A 47 -1.27 15.82 4.46
C ALA A 47 -1.49 17.31 4.11
N ASN A 48 -0.63 18.21 4.59
CA ASN A 48 -0.74 19.65 4.35
C ASN A 48 -0.21 20.07 2.97
N GLU A 49 0.83 19.39 2.46
CA GLU A 49 1.44 19.66 1.14
C GLU A 49 0.76 18.86 0.01
N GLY A 50 -0.12 17.92 0.35
CA GLY A 50 -0.77 17.01 -0.59
C GLY A 50 -2.28 16.93 -0.41
N ILE A 51 -2.81 15.72 -0.60
CA ILE A 51 -4.24 15.42 -0.46
C ILE A 51 -4.45 14.59 0.80
N ARG A 52 -5.42 15.01 1.62
CA ARG A 52 -5.89 14.28 2.78
C ARG A 52 -7.31 13.78 2.51
N PHE A 53 -7.48 12.46 2.43
CA PHE A 53 -8.80 11.84 2.27
C PHE A 53 -9.59 11.91 3.58
N THR A 54 -10.87 12.26 3.53
CA THR A 54 -11.79 12.15 4.67
C THR A 54 -12.48 10.79 4.75
N ASP A 55 -12.52 10.09 3.62
CA ASP A 55 -13.21 8.82 3.44
C ASP A 55 -12.27 7.86 2.69
N HIS A 56 -11.67 6.93 3.41
CA HIS A 56 -10.82 5.87 2.86
C HIS A 56 -11.11 4.57 3.61
N TYR A 57 -11.33 3.48 2.87
CA TYR A 57 -11.81 2.22 3.42
C TYR A 57 -10.80 1.09 3.20
N ALA A 58 -10.69 0.19 4.18
CA ALA A 58 -9.79 -0.94 4.15
C ALA A 58 -10.50 -2.23 4.60
N GLN A 59 -9.85 -3.37 4.37
CA GLN A 59 -10.29 -4.66 4.88
C GLN A 59 -9.92 -4.81 6.37
N PRO A 60 -10.72 -5.52 7.18
CA PRO A 60 -10.54 -5.60 8.64
C PRO A 60 -9.41 -6.54 9.09
N SER A 61 -8.53 -6.97 8.18
CA SER A 61 -7.45 -7.93 8.44
C SER A 61 -6.19 -7.51 7.68
N CYS A 62 -5.02 -7.70 8.30
CA CYS A 62 -3.73 -7.42 7.66
C CYS A 62 -3.57 -8.16 6.31
N THR A 63 -3.83 -9.47 6.30
CA THR A 63 -3.70 -10.32 5.10
C THR A 63 -4.68 -9.89 4.01
N ALA A 64 -5.95 -9.65 4.39
CA ALA A 64 -6.99 -9.23 3.46
C ALA A 64 -6.72 -7.83 2.88
N GLY A 65 -6.31 -6.88 3.72
CA GLY A 65 -6.01 -5.51 3.29
C GLY A 65 -4.83 -5.44 2.34
N ARG A 66 -3.75 -6.16 2.65
CA ARG A 66 -2.55 -6.23 1.79
C ARG A 66 -2.84 -6.96 0.48
N ALA A 67 -3.61 -8.05 0.51
CA ALA A 67 -4.02 -8.76 -0.70
C ALA A 67 -4.90 -7.88 -1.59
N ALA A 68 -5.86 -7.16 -1.01
CA ALA A 68 -6.72 -6.25 -1.76
C ALA A 68 -5.93 -5.11 -2.40
N PHE A 69 -4.97 -4.54 -1.67
CA PHE A 69 -4.11 -3.49 -2.18
C PHE A 69 -3.24 -3.95 -3.35
N ILE A 70 -2.51 -5.05 -3.16
CA ILE A 70 -1.52 -5.48 -4.15
C ILE A 70 -2.17 -6.03 -5.42
N THR A 71 -3.36 -6.64 -5.32
CA THR A 71 -4.05 -7.21 -6.47
C THR A 71 -5.11 -6.29 -7.09
N GLY A 72 -5.54 -5.25 -6.37
CA GLY A 72 -6.68 -4.42 -6.76
C GLY A 72 -8.03 -5.15 -6.69
N GLN A 73 -8.10 -6.30 -6.03
CA GLN A 73 -9.31 -7.14 -5.98
C GLN A 73 -9.88 -7.29 -4.58
N TYR A 74 -11.17 -7.60 -4.49
CA TYR A 74 -11.74 -8.06 -3.21
C TYR A 74 -11.05 -9.37 -2.76
N PRO A 75 -10.69 -9.51 -1.46
CA PRO A 75 -9.93 -10.67 -0.97
C PRO A 75 -10.59 -12.03 -1.21
N ILE A 76 -11.92 -12.06 -1.39
CA ILE A 76 -12.64 -13.28 -1.75
C ILE A 76 -12.18 -13.88 -3.09
N ARG A 77 -11.65 -13.06 -4.01
CA ARG A 77 -11.13 -13.53 -5.31
C ARG A 77 -9.77 -14.20 -5.22
N SER A 78 -8.92 -13.75 -4.30
CA SER A 78 -7.62 -14.37 -4.03
C SER A 78 -7.67 -15.44 -2.94
N GLY A 79 -8.80 -15.58 -2.23
CA GLY A 79 -8.94 -16.46 -1.08
C GLY A 79 -8.28 -15.94 0.21
N MET A 80 -7.63 -14.77 0.15
CA MET A 80 -6.86 -14.17 1.24
C MET A 80 -7.75 -13.41 2.25
N THR A 81 -8.81 -14.06 2.74
CA THR A 81 -9.85 -13.41 3.58
C THR A 81 -9.53 -13.43 5.07
N THR A 82 -8.65 -14.33 5.52
CA THR A 82 -8.27 -14.50 6.93
C THR A 82 -6.75 -14.45 7.10
N VAL A 83 -6.30 -14.36 8.35
CA VAL A 83 -4.87 -14.38 8.69
C VAL A 83 -4.34 -15.81 8.64
N GLY A 84 -3.34 -16.04 7.80
CA GLY A 84 -2.61 -17.31 7.77
C GLY A 84 -1.74 -17.46 9.01
N GLN A 85 -1.76 -18.65 9.62
CA GLN A 85 -0.80 -19.00 10.68
C GLN A 85 0.59 -19.27 10.08
N PRO A 86 1.68 -19.16 10.86
CA PRO A 86 3.00 -19.60 10.41
C PRO A 86 2.96 -21.03 9.84
N GLY A 87 3.57 -21.24 8.68
CA GLY A 87 3.59 -22.51 7.93
C GLY A 87 2.30 -22.86 7.17
N ALA A 88 1.25 -22.03 7.24
CA ALA A 88 0.00 -22.27 6.54
C ALA A 88 0.18 -22.41 5.03
N THR A 89 -0.67 -23.22 4.39
CA THR A 89 -0.75 -23.33 2.93
C THR A 89 -1.30 -22.05 2.28
N LEU A 90 -2.06 -21.26 3.04
CA LEU A 90 -2.66 -20.02 2.58
C LEU A 90 -1.58 -19.02 2.16
N GLY A 91 -1.68 -18.52 0.94
CA GLY A 91 -0.79 -17.53 0.37
C GLY A 91 -1.30 -17.04 -0.97
N LEU A 92 -0.77 -15.92 -1.42
CA LEU A 92 -1.08 -15.35 -2.71
C LEU A 92 -0.58 -16.30 -3.80
N GLN A 93 -1.45 -16.67 -4.73
CA GLN A 93 -1.10 -17.60 -5.81
C GLN A 93 -0.23 -16.89 -6.85
N LYS A 94 0.71 -17.62 -7.44
CA LYS A 94 1.62 -17.10 -8.49
C LYS A 94 0.89 -16.48 -9.68
N GLU A 95 -0.31 -16.97 -9.98
CA GLU A 95 -1.15 -16.50 -11.08
C GLU A 95 -1.90 -15.21 -10.73
N SER A 96 -1.87 -14.76 -9.47
CA SER A 96 -2.53 -13.52 -9.03
C SER A 96 -1.66 -12.32 -9.39
N PRO A 97 -2.05 -11.47 -10.36
CA PRO A 97 -1.24 -10.33 -10.76
C PRO A 97 -1.11 -9.34 -9.61
N THR A 98 0.11 -8.88 -9.37
CA THR A 98 0.43 -7.86 -8.38
C THR A 98 0.69 -6.51 -9.04
N LEU A 99 0.40 -5.43 -8.32
CA LEU A 99 0.76 -4.06 -8.72
C LEU A 99 2.26 -3.96 -9.04
N ALA A 100 3.10 -4.68 -8.30
CA ALA A 100 4.54 -4.70 -8.53
C ALA A 100 4.92 -5.37 -9.86
N GLU A 101 4.29 -6.49 -10.22
CA GLU A 101 4.52 -7.15 -11.52
C GLU A 101 4.07 -6.26 -12.67
N LEU A 102 2.88 -5.66 -12.57
CA LEU A 102 2.36 -4.76 -13.59
C LEU A 102 3.26 -3.51 -13.77
N LEU A 103 3.73 -2.92 -12.68
CA LEU A 103 4.69 -1.80 -12.76
C LEU A 103 6.04 -2.24 -13.34
N LYS A 104 6.50 -3.47 -13.06
CA LYS A 104 7.75 -3.99 -13.61
C LYS A 104 7.67 -4.19 -15.13
N GLU A 105 6.53 -4.62 -15.65
CA GLU A 105 6.26 -4.67 -17.11
C GLU A 105 6.34 -3.27 -17.75
N GLU A 106 5.94 -2.23 -17.00
CA GLU A 106 6.10 -0.83 -17.38
C GLU A 106 7.52 -0.27 -17.19
N GLY A 107 8.51 -1.11 -16.88
CA GLY A 107 9.91 -0.70 -16.75
C GLY A 107 10.27 -0.07 -15.41
N TYR A 108 9.38 -0.12 -14.41
CA TYR A 108 9.72 0.31 -13.06
C TYR A 108 10.63 -0.71 -12.36
N ARG A 109 11.52 -0.20 -11.51
CA ARG A 109 12.20 -1.02 -10.50
C ARG A 109 11.32 -1.07 -9.26
N THR A 110 10.95 -2.28 -8.85
CA THR A 110 10.06 -2.49 -7.70
C THR A 110 10.82 -3.05 -6.50
N GLY A 111 10.36 -2.73 -5.30
CA GLY A 111 10.94 -3.21 -4.05
C GLY A 111 9.94 -3.10 -2.91
N GLN A 112 9.99 -4.05 -1.98
CA GLN A 112 9.13 -4.09 -0.81
C GLN A 112 10.01 -4.26 0.44
N PHE A 113 9.75 -3.46 1.47
CA PHE A 113 10.51 -3.47 2.71
C PHE A 113 9.54 -3.62 3.89
N GLY A 114 9.85 -4.54 4.81
CA GLY A 114 9.03 -4.84 5.98
C GLY A 114 8.03 -5.97 5.76
N LYS A 115 6.83 -5.84 6.32
CA LYS A 115 5.84 -6.91 6.41
C LYS A 115 5.19 -7.24 5.06
N ASN A 116 5.30 -8.49 4.62
CA ASN A 116 4.59 -9.00 3.43
C ASN A 116 3.18 -9.48 3.79
N HIS A 117 3.09 -10.53 4.61
CA HIS A 117 1.83 -11.11 5.10
C HIS A 117 0.88 -11.62 4.00
N LEU A 118 1.44 -12.05 2.87
CA LEU A 118 0.76 -12.62 1.72
C LEU A 118 1.04 -14.13 1.55
N GLY A 119 1.40 -14.80 2.64
CA GLY A 119 1.83 -16.20 2.66
C GLY A 119 3.18 -16.33 3.38
N ASP A 120 3.39 -17.47 4.03
CA ASP A 120 4.58 -17.73 4.86
C ASP A 120 5.54 -18.75 4.21
N ARG A 121 5.03 -19.59 3.31
CA ARG A 121 5.86 -20.56 2.59
C ARG A 121 6.70 -19.86 1.53
N ASN A 122 7.90 -20.40 1.28
CA ASN A 122 8.85 -19.85 0.31
C ASN A 122 8.26 -19.60 -1.09
N GLU A 123 7.33 -20.46 -1.53
CA GLU A 123 6.63 -20.31 -2.81
C GLU A 123 5.75 -19.04 -2.92
N HIS A 124 5.38 -18.45 -1.78
CA HIS A 124 4.55 -17.23 -1.69
C HIS A 124 5.38 -15.97 -1.41
N LEU A 125 6.70 -16.09 -1.24
CA LEU A 125 7.56 -14.95 -0.95
C LEU A 125 7.94 -14.21 -2.25
N PRO A 126 7.99 -12.86 -2.23
CA PRO A 126 8.43 -12.09 -3.39
C PRO A 126 9.85 -12.47 -3.83
N THR A 127 10.07 -12.56 -5.15
CA THR A 127 11.38 -12.87 -5.77
C THR A 127 11.94 -11.71 -6.57
#